data_AF-A0A537D721-F1
#
_entry.id   AF-A0A537D721-F1
#
_cell.length_a   1.000
_cell.length_b   1.000
_cell.length_c   1.000
_cell.angle_alpha   90.00
_cell.angle_beta   90.00
_cell.angle_gamma   90.00
#
_symmetry.space_group_name_H-M   'P 1'
#
loop_
_entity.id
_entity.type
_entity.pdbx_description
1 polymer ?
#
loop_
_entity_poly.entity_id
_entity_poly.type
_entity_poly.pdbx_seq_one_letter_code
_entity_poly.pdbx_strand_id
1 'polypeptide(L)'
;MRLRSATYKLGLINDFSRNGNATVEAVQAAMKEGVERMRARIPGVRVIGATLTPALGATNAAHGFAEQDEKRKALNEFIRASGAFDGVADFDSATRDPARGGLKPEFVHNTTTGGDGDKLHPNRLGYIAMGMAVDLNMMRPLAAKAAP
;
A
#
# COMPACT_ATOMS: atom_id res chain seq x y z
N MET A 1 -20.87 18.34 10.07
CA MET A 1 -20.66 17.09 9.30
C MET A 1 -19.28 16.53 9.66
N ARG A 2 -19.19 15.50 10.52
CA ARG A 2 -17.89 14.91 10.90
C ARG A 2 -17.52 13.81 9.90
N LEU A 3 -16.50 14.03 9.07
CA LEU A 3 -15.88 12.97 8.26
C LEU A 3 -15.28 11.91 9.20
N ARG A 4 -15.72 10.65 9.07
CA ARG A 4 -15.13 9.48 9.76
C ARG A 4 -14.56 8.52 8.72
N SER A 5 -13.54 8.96 7.98
CA SER A 5 -12.77 8.11 7.08
C SER A 5 -11.31 8.13 7.52
N ALA A 6 -10.78 6.97 7.87
CA ALA A 6 -9.36 6.80 8.13
C ALA A 6 -8.75 6.05 6.94
N THR A 7 -7.76 6.66 6.27
CA THR A 7 -6.99 5.95 5.25
C THR A 7 -5.85 5.21 5.97
N TYR A 8 -5.81 3.89 5.84
CA TYR A 8 -4.80 3.07 6.50
C TYR A 8 -3.69 2.70 5.50
N LYS A 9 -2.54 3.37 5.63
CA LYS A 9 -1.33 3.03 4.89
C LYS A 9 -0.25 2.69 5.91
N LEU A 10 0.06 1.40 6.08
CA LEU A 10 1.28 1.00 6.82
C LEU A 10 2.48 0.96 5.88
N GLY A 11 3.66 1.24 6.44
CA GLY A 11 4.97 1.13 5.78
C GLY A 11 5.42 -0.32 5.56
N LEU A 12 4.60 -1.11 4.88
CA LEU A 12 4.62 -2.58 4.85
C LEU A 12 5.80 -3.22 4.09
N ILE A 13 6.46 -2.49 3.20
CA ILE A 13 7.57 -3.06 2.43
C ILE A 13 8.81 -3.32 3.30
N ASN A 14 8.90 -2.62 4.45
CA ASN A 14 9.98 -2.79 5.42
C ASN A 14 9.86 -4.09 6.22
N ASP A 15 8.64 -4.56 6.49
CA ASP A 15 8.39 -5.85 7.15
C ASP A 15 9.03 -7.01 6.38
N PHE A 16 9.08 -6.93 5.06
CA PHE A 16 9.71 -7.95 4.20
C PHE A 16 11.17 -7.67 3.84
N SER A 17 11.74 -6.56 4.33
CA SER A 17 13.16 -6.27 4.15
C SER A 17 14.04 -7.24 4.92
N ARG A 18 15.36 -7.21 4.71
CA ARG A 18 16.31 -7.96 5.56
C ARG A 18 16.22 -7.56 7.05
N ASN A 19 15.79 -6.32 7.33
CA ASN A 19 15.68 -5.81 8.70
C ASN A 19 14.38 -6.25 9.39
N GLY A 20 13.31 -6.44 8.63
CA GLY A 20 12.01 -6.88 9.15
C GLY A 20 11.87 -8.40 9.15
N ASN A 21 12.24 -9.02 8.03
CA ASN A 21 12.17 -10.46 7.76
C ASN A 21 10.89 -11.16 8.23
N ALA A 22 9.76 -10.46 8.20
CA ALA A 22 8.46 -11.00 8.57
C ALA A 22 7.99 -12.02 7.53
N THR A 23 7.16 -12.96 7.98
CA THR A 23 6.42 -13.84 7.07
C THR A 23 5.20 -13.11 6.52
N VAL A 24 4.68 -13.56 5.37
CA VAL A 24 3.48 -12.97 4.77
C VAL A 24 2.29 -13.14 5.71
N GLU A 25 2.17 -14.31 6.34
CA GLU A 25 1.08 -14.69 7.24
C GLU A 25 1.05 -13.79 8.48
N ALA A 26 2.23 -13.49 9.04
CA ALA A 26 2.35 -12.61 10.20
C ALA A 26 1.85 -11.19 9.86
N VAL A 27 2.25 -10.66 8.70
CA VAL A 27 1.81 -9.33 8.24
C VAL A 27 0.31 -9.33 7.92
N GLN A 28 -0.21 -10.36 7.25
CA GLN A 28 -1.65 -10.50 6.98
C GLN A 28 -2.46 -10.55 8.28
N ALA A 29 -2.04 -11.34 9.27
CA ALA A 29 -2.69 -11.45 10.56
C ALA A 29 -2.69 -10.11 11.31
N ALA A 30 -1.54 -9.43 11.37
CA ALA A 30 -1.41 -8.12 12.00
C ALA A 30 -2.28 -7.05 11.30
N MET A 31 -2.40 -7.09 9.97
CA MET A 31 -3.30 -6.21 9.23
C MET A 31 -4.76 -6.46 9.62
N LYS A 32 -5.21 -7.73 9.65
CA LYS A 32 -6.58 -8.08 10.07
C LYS A 32 -6.89 -7.58 11.47
N GLU A 33 -6.01 -7.88 12.43
CA GLU A 33 -6.15 -7.42 13.81
C GLU A 33 -6.19 -5.88 13.90
N GLY A 34 -5.35 -5.19 13.12
CA GLY A 34 -5.37 -3.73 12.99
C GLY A 34 -6.74 -3.20 12.54
N VAL A 35 -7.32 -3.79 11.49
CA VAL A 35 -8.65 -3.41 10.99
C VAL A 35 -9.73 -3.64 12.04
N GLU A 36 -9.76 -4.82 12.66
CA GLU A 36 -10.74 -5.18 13.70
C GLU A 36 -10.68 -4.21 14.88
N ARG A 37 -9.47 -3.90 15.36
CA ARG A 37 -9.25 -2.95 16.45
C ARG A 37 -9.70 -1.53 16.10
N MET A 38 -9.50 -1.08 14.86
CA MET A 38 -9.99 0.22 14.41
C MET A 38 -11.51 0.27 14.37
N ARG A 39 -12.16 -0.76 13.81
CA ARG A 39 -13.62 -0.86 13.75
C ARG A 39 -14.26 -0.91 15.14
N ALA A 40 -13.63 -1.59 16.10
CA ALA A 40 -14.10 -1.63 17.48
C ALA A 40 -14.01 -0.26 18.19
N ARG A 41 -12.92 0.50 17.96
CA ARG A 41 -12.68 1.79 18.62
C ARG A 41 -13.39 2.97 17.95
N ILE A 42 -13.66 2.88 16.65
CA ILE A 42 -14.21 3.98 15.86
C ILE A 42 -15.44 3.47 15.10
N PRO A 43 -16.62 3.48 15.72
CA PRO A 43 -17.85 3.07 15.05
C PRO A 43 -18.07 3.84 13.75
N GLY A 44 -18.29 3.10 12.67
CA GLY A 44 -18.50 3.62 11.32
C GLY A 44 -17.22 4.07 10.60
N VAL A 45 -16.02 3.76 11.11
CA VAL A 45 -14.77 3.99 10.37
C VAL A 45 -14.74 3.12 9.12
N ARG A 46 -14.34 3.72 8.00
CA ARG A 46 -13.89 2.97 6.84
C ARG A 46 -12.39 2.82 6.86
N VAL A 47 -11.93 1.64 6.45
CA VAL A 47 -10.54 1.25 6.39
C VAL A 47 -10.23 0.85 4.95
N ILE A 48 -9.42 1.68 4.29
CA ILE A 48 -8.99 1.45 2.91
C ILE A 48 -7.62 0.77 2.94
N GLY A 49 -7.50 -0.37 2.28
CA GLY A 49 -6.23 -1.07 2.09
C GLY A 49 -5.42 -0.42 0.97
N ALA A 50 -4.10 -0.44 1.08
CA ALA A 50 -3.21 0.07 0.05
C ALA A 50 -2.18 -1.00 -0.30
N THR A 51 -2.11 -1.41 -1.57
CA THR A 51 -1.11 -2.37 -2.03
C THR A 51 0.29 -1.78 -1.92
N LEU A 52 1.29 -2.62 -1.68
CA LEU A 52 2.70 -2.27 -1.63
C LEU A 52 3.24 -2.00 -3.04
N THR A 53 3.95 -0.88 -3.18
CA THR A 53 4.71 -0.57 -4.39
C THR A 53 5.89 -1.52 -4.57
N PRO A 54 6.39 -1.73 -5.79
CA PRO A 54 7.60 -2.49 -6.02
C PRO A 54 8.82 -1.91 -5.31
N ALA A 55 9.73 -2.80 -4.89
CA ALA A 55 11.06 -2.46 -4.39
C ALA A 55 12.17 -3.18 -5.17
N LEU A 56 11.82 -4.00 -6.18
CA LEU A 56 12.76 -4.86 -6.89
C LEU A 56 13.89 -4.03 -7.51
N GLY A 57 15.13 -4.40 -7.21
CA GLY A 57 16.32 -3.67 -7.65
C GLY A 57 16.64 -2.40 -6.86
N ALA A 58 16.04 -2.21 -5.67
CA ALA A 58 16.38 -1.14 -4.73
C ALA A 58 17.90 -1.02 -4.52
N THR A 59 18.40 0.22 -4.38
CA THR A 59 19.83 0.48 -4.15
C THR A 59 20.26 0.15 -2.72
N ASN A 60 19.32 0.14 -1.77
CA ASN A 60 19.57 -0.28 -0.40
C ASN A 60 19.66 -1.80 -0.31
N ALA A 61 20.80 -2.30 0.21
CA ALA A 61 21.05 -3.74 0.36
C ALA A 61 20.04 -4.48 1.27
N ALA A 62 19.28 -3.79 2.13
CA ALA A 62 18.23 -4.40 2.92
C ALA A 62 16.96 -4.71 2.11
N HIS A 63 16.86 -4.26 0.86
CA HIS A 63 15.67 -4.37 0.02
C HIS A 63 15.98 -4.85 -1.41
N GLY A 64 14.94 -5.06 -2.19
CA GLY A 64 14.98 -5.23 -3.64
C GLY A 64 15.44 -6.58 -4.15
N PHE A 65 15.46 -7.59 -3.27
CA PHE A 65 15.73 -8.98 -3.62
C PHE A 65 14.43 -9.74 -3.95
N ALA A 66 14.56 -10.83 -4.72
CA ALA A 66 13.43 -11.57 -5.29
C ALA A 66 12.44 -12.08 -4.21
N GLU A 67 12.94 -12.62 -3.10
CA GLU A 67 12.07 -13.10 -2.02
C GLU A 67 11.18 -11.99 -1.42
N GLN A 68 11.70 -10.77 -1.28
CA GLN A 68 10.89 -9.63 -0.83
C GLN A 68 9.76 -9.31 -1.82
N ASP A 69 10.04 -9.40 -3.13
CA ASP A 69 9.02 -9.16 -4.17
C ASP A 69 7.94 -10.25 -4.18
N GLU A 70 8.30 -11.52 -3.94
CA GLU A 70 7.33 -12.60 -3.80
C GLU A 70 6.42 -12.40 -2.57
N LYS A 71 6.99 -12.03 -1.42
CA LYS A 71 6.20 -11.68 -0.23
C LYS A 71 5.28 -10.48 -0.48
N ARG A 72 5.79 -9.46 -1.18
CA ARG A 72 5.00 -8.29 -1.61
C ARG A 72 3.83 -8.69 -2.51
N LYS A 73 4.04 -9.54 -3.52
CA LYS A 73 2.98 -10.04 -4.41
C LYS A 73 1.90 -10.78 -3.62
N ALA A 74 2.30 -11.69 -2.75
CA ALA A 74 1.37 -12.46 -1.92
C ALA A 74 0.55 -11.56 -0.97
N LEU A 75 1.18 -10.56 -0.35
CA LEU A 75 0.47 -9.59 0.48
C LEU A 75 -0.47 -8.70 -0.35
N ASN A 76 -0.05 -8.27 -1.54
CA ASN A 76 -0.91 -7.48 -2.42
C ASN A 76 -2.15 -8.25 -2.88
N GLU A 77 -2.01 -9.54 -3.17
CA GLU A 77 -3.15 -10.41 -3.47
C GLU A 77 -4.11 -10.49 -2.29
N PHE A 78 -3.59 -10.69 -1.08
CA PHE A 78 -4.39 -10.64 0.13
C PHE A 78 -5.12 -9.31 0.30
N ILE A 79 -4.45 -8.17 0.07
CA ILE A 79 -5.06 -6.84 0.19
C ILE A 79 -6.23 -6.69 -0.78
N ARG A 80 -6.11 -7.22 -2.01
CA ARG A 80 -7.16 -7.16 -3.04
C ARG A 80 -8.33 -8.11 -2.76
N ALA A 81 -8.04 -9.34 -2.34
CA ALA A 81 -9.03 -10.43 -2.34
C ALA A 81 -9.63 -10.77 -0.97
N SER A 82 -9.00 -10.37 0.14
CA SER A 82 -9.40 -10.85 1.48
C SER A 82 -10.74 -10.35 1.99
N GLY A 83 -11.28 -9.25 1.44
CA GLY A 83 -12.45 -8.57 1.99
C GLY A 83 -12.21 -7.93 3.37
N ALA A 84 -10.96 -7.85 3.83
CA ALA A 84 -10.64 -7.22 5.12
C ALA A 84 -10.90 -5.70 5.09
N PHE A 85 -10.77 -5.06 3.94
CA PHE A 85 -10.87 -3.61 3.75
C PHE A 85 -12.19 -3.20 3.10
N ASP A 86 -12.63 -1.96 3.36
CA ASP A 86 -13.84 -1.39 2.75
C ASP A 86 -13.60 -0.88 1.31
N GLY A 87 -12.34 -0.85 0.89
CA GLY A 87 -11.88 -0.49 -0.44
C GLY A 87 -10.37 -0.66 -0.56
N VAL A 88 -9.83 -0.64 -1.78
CA VAL A 88 -8.41 -0.84 -2.05
C VAL A 88 -7.88 0.24 -2.99
N ALA A 89 -6.78 0.89 -2.58
CA ALA A 89 -5.96 1.73 -3.45
C ALA A 89 -4.82 0.88 -4.05
N ASP A 90 -4.88 0.60 -5.36
CA ASP A 90 -3.92 -0.26 -6.05
C ASP A 90 -2.68 0.53 -6.53
N PHE A 91 -1.84 0.89 -5.56
CA PHE A 91 -0.56 1.56 -5.83
C PHE A 91 0.45 0.69 -6.56
N ASP A 92 0.35 -0.64 -6.46
CA ASP A 92 1.21 -1.56 -7.21
C ASP A 92 0.96 -1.41 -8.70
N SER A 93 -0.30 -1.51 -9.14
CA SER A 93 -0.67 -1.29 -10.54
C SER A 93 -0.29 0.12 -11.02
N ALA A 94 -0.48 1.13 -10.18
CA ALA A 94 -0.16 2.52 -10.51
C ALA A 94 1.35 2.77 -10.72
N THR A 95 2.23 2.03 -10.02
CA THR A 95 3.67 2.33 -9.97
C THR A 95 4.57 1.28 -10.61
N ARG A 96 4.07 0.07 -10.87
CA ARG A 96 4.86 -1.04 -11.39
C ARG A 96 5.10 -0.96 -12.90
N ASP A 97 6.33 -1.26 -13.30
CA ASP A 97 6.67 -1.60 -14.68
C ASP A 97 6.23 -3.06 -14.94
N PRO A 98 5.24 -3.32 -15.81
CA PRO A 98 4.77 -4.68 -16.06
C PRO A 98 5.81 -5.57 -16.74
N ALA A 99 6.80 -5.00 -17.44
CA ALA A 99 7.85 -5.74 -18.11
C ALA A 99 9.02 -6.08 -17.16
N ARG A 100 9.30 -5.20 -16.19
CA ARG A 100 10.48 -5.32 -15.31
C ARG A 100 10.16 -5.70 -13.87
N GLY A 101 8.91 -5.56 -13.43
CA GLY A 101 8.46 -5.84 -12.06
C GLY A 101 8.82 -4.78 -11.02
N GLY A 102 9.85 -3.97 -11.25
CA GLY A 102 10.22 -2.82 -10.41
C GLY A 102 9.32 -1.59 -10.63
N LEU A 103 9.70 -0.46 -10.03
CA LEU A 103 9.05 0.83 -10.30
C LEU A 103 9.21 1.21 -11.79
N LYS A 104 8.21 1.87 -12.36
CA LYS A 104 8.32 2.46 -13.70
C LYS A 104 9.52 3.42 -13.77
N PRO A 105 10.32 3.42 -14.86
CA PRO A 105 11.54 4.25 -14.95
C PRO A 105 11.31 5.74 -14.66
N GLU A 106 10.18 6.30 -15.13
CA GLU A 106 9.78 7.69 -14.90
C GLU A 106 9.54 8.03 -13.43
N PHE A 107 9.34 7.02 -12.57
CA PHE A 107 9.10 7.18 -11.13
C PHE A 107 10.34 6.98 -10.27
N VAL A 108 11.50 6.66 -10.86
CA VAL A 108 12.72 6.33 -10.11
C VAL A 108 13.63 7.55 -9.94
N HIS A 109 13.64 8.52 -10.87
CA HIS A 109 14.57 9.65 -10.80
C HIS A 109 14.40 10.50 -9.53
N ASN A 110 15.50 10.97 -8.92
CA ASN A 110 15.45 11.83 -7.75
C ASN A 110 15.04 13.26 -8.15
N THR A 111 13.76 13.58 -7.95
CA THR A 111 13.18 14.89 -8.32
C THR A 111 13.54 16.05 -7.38
N THR A 112 14.35 15.81 -6.34
CA THR A 112 14.80 16.86 -5.41
C THR A 112 16.21 17.32 -5.74
N THR A 113 17.15 16.37 -5.85
CA THR A 113 18.57 16.68 -6.08
C THR A 113 19.02 16.47 -7.52
N GLY A 114 18.14 15.91 -8.37
CA GLY A 114 18.57 15.31 -9.63
C GLY A 114 19.32 13.99 -9.39
N GLY A 115 19.57 13.27 -10.48
CA GLY A 115 20.27 12.00 -10.49
C GLY A 115 19.38 10.77 -10.22
N ASP A 116 20.03 9.63 -10.03
CA ASP A 116 19.34 8.36 -9.81
C ASP A 116 18.59 8.37 -8.46
N GLY A 117 17.40 7.80 -8.42
CA GLY A 117 16.76 7.48 -7.15
C GLY A 117 17.02 6.05 -6.72
N ASP A 118 16.42 5.67 -5.61
CA ASP A 118 16.77 4.45 -4.88
C ASP A 118 16.00 3.20 -5.34
N LYS A 119 15.13 3.33 -6.34
CA LYS A 119 14.23 2.28 -6.86
C LYS A 119 13.32 1.65 -5.77
N LEU A 120 13.12 2.36 -4.67
CA LEU A 120 12.29 1.95 -3.53
C LEU A 120 11.17 2.97 -3.29
N HIS A 121 11.50 4.25 -3.26
CA HIS A 121 10.56 5.33 -3.08
C HIS A 121 10.19 5.94 -4.44
N PRO A 122 8.90 5.91 -4.84
CA PRO A 122 8.47 6.65 -6.03
C PRO A 122 8.82 8.13 -5.90
N ASN A 123 9.21 8.76 -7.00
CA ASN A 123 9.41 10.19 -7.03
C ASN A 123 8.08 10.96 -7.02
N ARG A 124 8.12 12.29 -7.18
CA ARG A 124 6.90 13.13 -7.19
C ARG A 124 5.86 12.67 -8.21
N LEU A 125 6.26 12.28 -9.41
CA LEU A 125 5.33 11.76 -10.43
C LEU A 125 4.70 10.43 -10.00
N GLY A 126 5.50 9.56 -9.40
CA GLY A 126 5.01 8.29 -8.84
C GLY A 126 3.99 8.50 -7.71
N TYR A 127 4.25 9.44 -6.80
CA TYR A 127 3.27 9.81 -5.76
C TYR A 127 1.99 10.44 -6.33
N ILE A 128 2.10 11.24 -7.39
CA ILE A 128 0.92 11.75 -8.11
C ILE A 128 0.12 10.59 -8.71
N ALA A 129 0.77 9.65 -9.40
CA ALA A 129 0.12 8.47 -9.96
C ALA A 129 -0.59 7.63 -8.88
N MET A 130 0.04 7.45 -7.70
CA MET A 130 -0.60 6.81 -6.55
C MET A 130 -1.83 7.58 -6.08
N GLY A 131 -1.77 8.91 -5.97
CA GLY A 131 -2.91 9.73 -5.58
C GLY A 131 -4.09 9.60 -6.57
N MET A 132 -3.78 9.57 -7.86
CA MET A 132 -4.78 9.41 -8.94
C MET A 132 -5.40 8.01 -8.98
N ALA A 133 -4.75 7.00 -8.40
CA ALA A 133 -5.25 5.63 -8.31
C ALA A 133 -6.28 5.43 -7.17
N VAL A 134 -6.50 6.45 -6.33
CA VAL A 134 -7.48 6.38 -5.24
C VAL A 134 -8.87 6.76 -5.77
N ASP A 135 -9.81 5.80 -5.82
CA ASP A 135 -11.23 6.11 -6.03
C ASP A 135 -11.77 6.91 -4.85
N LEU A 136 -12.13 8.18 -5.11
CA LEU A 136 -12.63 9.10 -4.09
C LEU A 136 -13.98 8.66 -3.50
N ASN A 137 -14.73 7.77 -4.17
CA ASN A 137 -15.94 7.21 -3.59
C ASN A 137 -15.66 6.41 -2.31
N MET A 138 -14.46 5.83 -2.19
CA MET A 138 -14.00 5.15 -0.97
C MET A 138 -13.90 6.10 0.25
N MET A 139 -13.88 7.41 0.03
CA MET A 139 -13.79 8.43 1.08
C MET A 139 -15.15 9.08 1.41
N ARG A 140 -16.21 8.86 0.63
CA ARG A 140 -17.53 9.51 0.81
C ARG A 140 -18.33 8.95 1.99
N PRO A 141 -18.78 9.75 2.98
CA PRO A 141 -19.41 9.25 4.21
C PRO A 141 -20.39 8.08 3.97
N LEU A 142 -20.32 7.03 4.81
CA LEU A 142 -21.32 5.97 4.77
C LEU A 142 -22.71 6.59 4.89
N ALA A 143 -23.62 6.20 4.01
CA ALA A 143 -25.02 6.61 4.14
C ALA A 143 -25.50 6.24 5.54
N ALA A 144 -26.18 7.17 6.21
CA ALA A 144 -26.79 6.87 7.50
C ALA A 144 -27.74 5.68 7.30
N LYS A 145 -27.55 4.61 8.07
CA LYS A 145 -28.48 3.49 8.08
C LYS A 145 -29.83 4.07 8.50
N ALA A 146 -30.85 3.96 7.63
CA ALA A 146 -32.19 4.40 7.99
C ALA A 146 -32.60 3.68 9.28
N ALA A 147 -33.02 4.45 10.28
CA ALA A 147 -33.64 3.87 11.46
C ALA A 147 -34.93 3.15 11.04
N PRO A 148 -35.27 2.00 11.66
CA PRO A 148 -36.53 1.32 11.40
C PRO A 148 -37.73 2.20 11.71
#